data_AF-A0A9E1MRT3-F1
#
_entry.id   AF-A0A9E1MRT3-F1
#
_cell.length_a   1.000
_cell.length_b   1.000
_cell.length_c   1.000
_cell.angle_alpha   90.00
_cell.angle_beta   90.00
_cell.angle_gamma   90.00
#
_symmetry.space_group_name_H-M   'P 1'
#
loop_
_entity.id
_entity.type
_entity.pdbx_description
1 polymer ?
#
loop_
_entity_poly.entity_id
_entity_poly.type
_entity_poly.pdbx_seq_one_letter_code
_entity_poly.pdbx_strand_id
1 'polypeptide(L)'
;MKTRLLDPVKDPDALARAAALLRAGEVVGMPTETVYGLAANALDGAAVAKIFEAKGRPQDNPLIVHIADKEQIHTLARTVPESAQKLAEAFWPGPLTIILPRADCIPHEVSAGLDTVGIRLPSHPIARALIREAGVPLAAPSANTSGRPSTTTSGHVMEDLNGKIPAIVEGGPCAVGVESTVVSLAGDKPRLLRPGGISLEQLESVLGTVEVDRALREKIGDDVQVSAPGMKYRHYAPKAPVTVVCGEPERTAAYITRHAALDAGIICFSECAFQFTLRERRIIGASDDVQTQARRVFDALRSFDETDVTEIWAQCPDDTGLGLAVANRLKKAAGFKVVNVV
;
A
#
# COMPACT_ATOMS: atom_id res chain seq x y z
N MET A 1 26.76 -0.95 0.44
CA MET A 1 26.53 0.16 1.41
C MET A 1 25.80 -0.40 2.63
N LYS A 2 25.84 0.22 3.82
CA LYS A 2 25.00 -0.20 4.96
C LYS A 2 23.86 0.80 5.15
N THR A 3 22.62 0.34 5.18
CA THR A 3 21.44 1.19 5.41
C THR A 3 21.41 1.67 6.86
N ARG A 4 21.14 2.97 7.05
CA ARG A 4 21.05 3.59 8.39
C ARG A 4 19.59 3.72 8.82
N LEU A 5 19.30 3.38 10.07
CA LEU A 5 18.03 3.71 10.71
C LEU A 5 18.16 5.09 11.38
N LEU A 6 17.34 6.05 10.94
CA LEU A 6 17.31 7.42 11.45
C LEU A 6 16.09 7.56 12.33
N ASP A 7 16.28 7.76 13.64
CA ASP A 7 15.21 7.79 14.63
C ASP A 7 15.00 9.22 15.15
N PRO A 8 13.95 9.93 14.69
CA PRO A 8 13.69 11.32 15.09
C PRO A 8 13.40 11.50 16.58
N VAL A 9 13.05 10.43 17.30
CA VAL A 9 12.83 10.49 18.75
C VAL A 9 14.17 10.51 19.50
N LYS A 10 15.20 9.87 18.94
CA LYS A 10 16.53 9.74 19.57
C LYS A 10 17.56 10.73 19.03
N ASP A 11 17.39 11.17 17.79
CA ASP A 11 18.32 12.05 17.09
C ASP A 11 17.54 13.22 16.44
N PRO A 12 17.65 14.46 16.97
CA PRO A 12 16.94 15.61 16.41
C PRO A 12 17.37 15.94 14.98
N ASP A 13 18.57 15.53 14.55
CA ASP A 13 19.07 15.74 13.19
C ASP A 13 18.61 14.65 12.21
N ALA A 14 17.90 13.61 12.67
CA ALA A 14 17.49 12.47 11.84
C ALA A 14 16.74 12.91 10.59
N LEU A 15 15.77 13.82 10.74
CA LEU A 15 14.98 14.34 9.62
C LEU A 15 15.80 15.22 8.68
N ALA A 16 16.66 16.09 9.22
CA ALA A 16 17.54 16.93 8.42
C ALA A 16 18.50 16.09 7.56
N ARG A 17 19.04 15.00 8.13
CA ARG A 17 19.89 14.04 7.40
C ARG A 17 19.12 13.28 6.32
N ALA A 18 17.91 12.81 6.62
CA ALA A 18 17.04 12.16 5.63
C ALA A 18 16.68 13.11 4.48
N ALA A 19 16.33 14.35 4.79
CA ALA A 19 16.03 15.39 3.83
C ALA A 19 17.23 15.77 2.96
N ALA A 20 18.44 15.82 3.53
CA ALA A 20 19.66 16.06 2.78
C ALA A 20 19.94 14.94 1.76
N LEU A 21 19.68 13.67 2.12
CA LEU A 21 19.76 12.55 1.18
C LEU A 21 18.75 12.72 0.02
N LEU A 22 17.50 13.04 0.34
CA LEU A 22 16.46 13.26 -0.68
C LEU A 22 16.82 14.42 -1.63
N ARG A 23 17.37 15.52 -1.10
CA ARG A 23 17.86 16.64 -1.93
C ARG A 23 19.08 16.29 -2.77
N ALA A 24 19.92 15.36 -2.30
CA ALA A 24 21.05 14.83 -3.06
C ALA A 24 20.64 13.79 -4.12
N GLY A 25 19.33 13.60 -4.35
CA GLY A 25 18.81 12.64 -5.33
C GLY A 25 18.93 11.19 -4.87
N GLU A 26 19.04 10.94 -3.56
CA GLU A 26 18.99 9.59 -2.99
C GLU A 26 17.56 9.19 -2.58
N VAL A 27 17.38 7.90 -2.31
CA VAL A 27 16.10 7.34 -1.87
C VAL A 27 16.09 7.02 -0.37
N VAL A 28 14.98 7.27 0.31
CA VAL A 28 14.86 7.07 1.77
C VAL A 28 13.57 6.33 2.10
N GLY A 29 13.65 5.32 2.97
CA GLY A 29 12.46 4.70 3.55
C GLY A 29 11.74 5.69 4.48
N MET A 30 10.48 5.96 4.21
CA MET A 30 9.66 6.97 4.90
C MET A 30 8.43 6.31 5.54
N PRO A 31 8.15 6.51 6.83
CA PRO A 31 6.91 6.02 7.45
C PRO A 31 5.69 6.78 6.93
N THR A 32 4.54 6.12 6.84
CA THR A 32 3.23 6.78 6.67
C THR A 32 2.19 6.11 7.57
N GLU A 33 0.97 6.63 7.64
CA GLU A 33 -0.12 5.98 8.35
C GLU A 33 -0.57 4.68 7.66
N THR A 34 -0.29 4.53 6.37
CA THR A 34 -0.71 3.37 5.56
C THR A 34 0.31 2.23 5.56
N VAL A 35 1.42 2.45 4.84
CA VAL A 35 2.57 1.56 4.71
C VAL A 35 3.82 2.44 4.61
N TYR A 36 5.00 1.91 4.91
CA TYR A 36 6.24 2.61 4.64
C TYR A 36 6.40 2.80 3.12
N GLY A 37 6.83 4.00 2.73
CA GLY A 37 7.11 4.37 1.34
C GLY A 37 8.60 4.49 1.07
N LEU A 38 9.05 4.19 -0.16
CA LEU A 38 10.42 4.46 -0.60
C LEU A 38 10.44 5.80 -1.34
N ALA A 39 10.83 6.85 -0.64
CA ALA A 39 10.71 8.23 -1.12
C ALA A 39 11.93 8.67 -1.93
N ALA A 40 11.66 9.42 -3.00
CA ALA A 40 12.63 10.23 -3.73
C ALA A 40 12.02 11.61 -4.04
N ASN A 41 12.84 12.58 -4.42
CA ASN A 41 12.35 13.86 -4.94
C ASN A 41 11.46 13.64 -6.18
N ALA A 42 10.17 14.01 -6.10
CA ALA A 42 9.22 13.80 -7.18
C ALA A 42 9.48 14.68 -8.42
N LEU A 43 10.32 15.71 -8.29
CA LEU A 43 10.67 16.63 -9.38
C LEU A 43 11.97 16.23 -10.10
N ASP A 44 12.62 15.15 -9.66
CA ASP A 44 13.88 14.67 -10.22
C ASP A 44 13.71 13.23 -10.73
N GLY A 45 13.61 13.09 -12.05
CA GLY A 45 13.45 11.79 -12.71
C GLY A 45 14.60 10.82 -12.42
N ALA A 46 15.83 11.30 -12.25
CA ALA A 46 16.99 10.46 -11.93
C ALA A 46 16.92 9.94 -10.50
N ALA A 47 16.48 10.77 -9.54
CA ALA A 47 16.21 10.31 -8.17
C ALA A 47 15.08 9.28 -8.13
N VAL A 48 14.03 9.49 -8.94
CA VAL A 48 12.91 8.55 -9.06
C VAL A 48 13.33 7.22 -9.69
N ALA A 49 14.23 7.23 -10.68
CA ALA A 49 14.76 6.00 -11.28
C ALA A 49 15.41 5.06 -10.23
N LYS A 50 16.09 5.62 -9.22
CA LYS A 50 16.66 4.84 -8.11
C LYS A 50 15.61 4.08 -7.28
N ILE A 51 14.35 4.54 -7.23
CA ILE A 51 13.25 3.79 -6.60
C ILE A 51 13.03 2.46 -7.33
N PHE A 52 12.99 2.50 -8.66
CA PHE A 52 12.77 1.33 -9.48
C PHE A 52 13.94 0.35 -9.39
N GLU A 53 15.17 0.86 -9.41
CA GLU A 53 16.39 0.09 -9.21
C GLU A 53 16.40 -0.63 -7.84
N ALA A 54 16.22 0.11 -6.75
CA ALA A 54 16.27 -0.46 -5.40
C ALA A 54 15.19 -1.54 -5.16
N LYS A 55 14.01 -1.38 -5.78
CA LYS A 55 12.89 -2.32 -5.65
C LYS A 55 12.97 -3.50 -6.61
N GLY A 56 13.77 -3.41 -7.69
CA GLY A 56 13.69 -4.34 -8.82
C GLY A 56 12.31 -4.28 -9.49
N ARG A 57 11.75 -3.08 -9.67
CA ARG A 57 10.38 -2.86 -10.18
C ARG A 57 10.42 -2.40 -11.64
N PRO A 58 9.52 -2.90 -12.52
CA PRO A 58 9.36 -2.35 -13.87
C PRO A 58 8.93 -0.87 -13.83
N GLN A 59 9.44 -0.07 -14.77
CA GLN A 59 9.18 1.38 -14.87
C GLN A 59 7.80 1.73 -15.48
N ASP A 60 6.93 0.72 -15.65
CA ASP A 60 5.62 0.84 -16.30
C ASP A 60 4.47 1.15 -15.32
N ASN A 61 4.78 1.32 -14.03
CA ASN A 61 3.78 1.64 -13.02
C ASN A 61 4.00 3.03 -12.42
N PRO A 62 2.97 3.89 -12.40
CA PRO A 62 3.09 5.22 -11.83
C PRO A 62 3.38 5.17 -10.32
N LEU A 63 3.91 6.28 -9.80
CA LEU A 63 4.17 6.53 -8.39
C LEU A 63 3.19 7.56 -7.82
N ILE A 64 2.98 7.51 -6.51
CA ILE A 64 2.17 8.51 -5.80
C ILE A 64 3.09 9.59 -5.25
N VAL A 65 2.76 10.84 -5.54
CA VAL A 65 3.44 12.03 -5.04
C VAL A 65 2.84 12.44 -3.70
N HIS A 66 3.70 12.58 -2.70
CA HIS A 66 3.34 12.96 -1.34
C HIS A 66 3.70 14.42 -1.10
N ILE A 67 2.75 15.16 -0.55
CA ILE A 67 2.84 16.59 -0.21
C ILE A 67 2.72 16.80 1.30
N ALA A 68 3.13 17.96 1.82
CA ALA A 68 2.99 18.31 3.24
C ALA A 68 1.87 19.32 3.51
N ASP A 69 1.48 20.06 2.48
CA ASP A 69 0.44 21.09 2.51
C ASP A 69 -0.49 20.95 1.32
N LYS A 70 -1.80 21.12 1.57
CA LYS A 70 -2.84 20.85 0.57
C LYS A 70 -2.70 21.69 -0.69
N GLU A 71 -2.25 22.94 -0.56
CA GLU A 71 -2.08 23.89 -1.66
C GLU A 71 -1.05 23.43 -2.70
N GLN A 72 -0.11 22.55 -2.32
CA GLN A 72 0.87 21.98 -3.25
C GLN A 72 0.20 21.16 -4.37
N ILE A 73 -1.06 20.75 -4.23
CA ILE A 73 -1.79 20.08 -5.31
C ILE A 73 -1.86 20.94 -6.59
N HIS A 74 -1.96 22.26 -6.44
CA HIS A 74 -2.11 23.21 -7.55
C HIS A 74 -0.82 23.41 -8.35
N THR A 75 0.34 23.04 -7.80
CA THR A 75 1.61 23.08 -8.54
C THR A 75 1.94 21.76 -9.24
N LEU A 76 1.27 20.67 -8.85
CA LEU A 76 1.54 19.30 -9.32
C LEU A 76 0.48 18.78 -10.29
N ALA A 77 -0.71 19.37 -10.31
CA ALA A 77 -1.79 19.04 -11.23
C ALA A 77 -2.13 20.25 -12.12
N ARG A 78 -2.37 20.01 -13.42
CA ARG A 78 -2.82 21.06 -14.37
C ARG A 78 -4.20 21.60 -14.03
N THR A 79 -5.09 20.73 -13.56
CA THR A 79 -6.46 21.06 -13.20
C THR A 79 -6.84 20.40 -11.90
N VAL A 80 -7.50 21.15 -11.03
CA VAL A 80 -8.01 20.69 -9.72
C VAL A 80 -9.50 20.99 -9.67
N PRO A 81 -10.38 20.01 -9.98
CA PRO A 81 -11.82 20.22 -9.97
C PRO A 81 -12.35 20.38 -8.53
N GLU A 82 -13.56 20.93 -8.39
CA GLU A 82 -14.25 21.07 -7.10
C GLU A 82 -14.39 19.71 -6.36
N SER A 83 -14.59 18.63 -7.09
CA SER A 83 -14.63 17.27 -6.53
C SER A 83 -13.31 16.86 -5.86
N ALA A 84 -12.16 17.29 -6.39
CA ALA A 84 -10.86 17.06 -5.77
C ALA A 84 -10.71 17.87 -4.48
N GLN A 85 -11.21 19.11 -4.46
CA GLN A 85 -11.19 19.96 -3.26
C GLN A 85 -12.06 19.38 -2.16
N LYS A 86 -13.30 18.96 -2.48
CA LYS A 86 -14.22 18.31 -1.52
C LYS A 86 -13.59 17.06 -0.89
N LEU A 87 -12.94 16.22 -1.70
CA LEU A 87 -12.24 15.03 -1.21
C LEU A 87 -11.03 15.37 -0.34
N ALA A 88 -10.25 16.37 -0.73
CA ALA A 88 -9.11 16.83 0.07
C ALA A 88 -9.58 17.42 1.42
N GLU A 89 -10.66 18.20 1.44
CA GLU A 89 -11.24 18.72 2.68
C GLU A 89 -11.76 17.63 3.61
N ALA A 90 -12.39 16.60 3.04
CA ALA A 90 -12.95 15.50 3.81
C ALA A 90 -11.89 14.52 4.36
N PHE A 91 -10.84 14.24 3.58
CA PHE A 91 -9.96 13.09 3.82
C PHE A 91 -8.47 13.40 3.87
N TRP A 92 -8.04 14.65 3.66
CA TRP A 92 -6.65 15.06 3.85
C TRP A 92 -6.46 15.92 5.11
N PRO A 93 -5.36 15.73 5.85
CA PRO A 93 -4.35 14.68 5.70
C PRO A 93 -4.90 13.27 5.99
N GLY A 94 -4.55 12.28 5.17
CA GLY A 94 -5.06 10.92 5.34
C GLY A 94 -4.80 9.94 4.20
N PRO A 95 -5.41 8.73 4.29
CA PRO A 95 -5.13 7.60 3.41
C PRO A 95 -5.89 7.68 2.07
N LEU A 96 -6.04 8.88 1.51
CA LEU A 96 -6.64 9.10 0.19
C LEU A 96 -5.59 9.60 -0.81
N THR A 97 -5.59 8.98 -1.99
CA THR A 97 -4.84 9.44 -3.16
C THR A 97 -5.81 9.86 -4.24
N ILE A 98 -5.62 11.06 -4.77
CA ILE A 98 -6.44 11.64 -5.84
C ILE A 98 -5.60 11.67 -7.12
N ILE A 99 -6.08 11.04 -8.20
CA ILE A 99 -5.44 11.10 -9.52
C ILE A 99 -6.04 12.24 -10.34
N LEU A 100 -5.16 13.11 -10.82
CA LEU A 100 -5.47 14.31 -11.61
C LEU A 100 -4.56 14.41 -12.83
N PRO A 101 -4.90 15.24 -13.85
CA PRO A 101 -3.98 15.58 -14.93
C PRO A 101 -2.69 16.19 -14.37
N ARG A 102 -1.52 15.62 -14.71
CA ARG A 102 -0.24 16.05 -14.14
C ARG A 102 0.20 17.41 -14.67
N ALA A 103 0.88 18.20 -13.86
CA ALA A 103 1.63 19.37 -14.31
C ALA A 103 2.94 18.96 -15.02
N ASP A 104 3.50 19.86 -15.82
CA ASP A 104 4.70 19.59 -16.62
C ASP A 104 5.95 19.39 -15.76
N CYS A 105 5.93 19.87 -14.52
CA CYS A 105 6.99 19.66 -13.53
C CYS A 105 7.11 18.19 -13.06
N ILE A 106 6.09 17.35 -13.31
CA ILE A 106 6.10 15.93 -12.95
C ILE A 106 6.83 15.13 -14.04
N PRO A 107 7.99 14.50 -13.73
CA PRO A 107 8.73 13.69 -14.69
C PRO A 107 7.97 12.44 -15.14
N HIS A 108 8.32 11.92 -16.32
CA HIS A 108 7.72 10.70 -16.86
C HIS A 108 8.00 9.48 -15.99
N GLU A 109 9.12 9.45 -15.27
CA GLU A 109 9.48 8.40 -14.32
C GLU A 109 8.49 8.31 -13.15
N VAL A 110 7.84 9.42 -12.78
CA VAL A 110 6.79 9.43 -11.76
C VAL A 110 5.46 8.95 -12.34
N SER A 111 5.09 9.41 -13.54
CA SER A 111 3.79 9.08 -14.14
C SER A 111 3.79 7.78 -14.95
N ALA A 112 4.94 7.12 -15.11
CA ALA A 112 5.14 6.01 -16.04
C ALA A 112 4.63 6.34 -17.46
N GLY A 113 4.91 7.56 -17.92
CA GLY A 113 4.48 8.04 -19.24
C GLY A 113 3.02 8.51 -19.33
N LEU A 114 2.22 8.39 -18.27
CA LEU A 114 0.83 8.86 -18.24
C LEU A 114 0.74 10.38 -18.18
N ASP A 115 -0.41 10.92 -18.61
CA ASP A 115 -0.78 12.34 -18.49
C ASP A 115 -1.39 12.70 -17.12
N THR A 116 -1.36 11.75 -16.18
CA THR A 116 -1.95 11.89 -14.85
C THR A 116 -0.93 11.65 -13.75
N VAL A 117 -1.19 12.20 -12.56
CA VAL A 117 -0.39 12.02 -11.35
C VAL A 117 -1.32 11.72 -10.17
N GLY A 118 -0.94 10.75 -9.33
CA GLY A 118 -1.59 10.50 -8.06
C GLY A 118 -0.96 11.34 -6.95
N ILE A 119 -1.76 12.15 -6.25
CA ILE A 119 -1.28 13.03 -5.19
C ILE A 119 -1.91 12.60 -3.86
N ARG A 120 -1.15 12.71 -2.76
CA ARG A 120 -1.61 12.42 -1.41
C ARG A 120 -0.97 13.33 -0.37
N LEU A 121 -1.76 13.79 0.59
CA LEU A 121 -1.28 14.42 1.82
C LEU A 121 -1.33 13.39 2.96
N PRO A 122 -0.23 12.68 3.33
CA PRO A 122 -0.25 11.67 4.38
C PRO A 122 -0.54 12.30 5.75
N SER A 123 -1.28 11.60 6.61
CA SER A 123 -1.57 12.09 7.98
C SER A 123 -0.43 11.87 8.96
N HIS A 124 0.56 11.04 8.61
CA HIS A 124 1.68 10.74 9.50
C HIS A 124 2.57 11.97 9.75
N PRO A 125 2.79 12.37 11.03
CA PRO A 125 3.51 13.60 11.35
C PRO A 125 4.96 13.58 10.87
N ILE A 126 5.66 12.45 11.03
CA ILE A 126 7.05 12.30 10.54
C ILE A 126 7.13 12.37 9.01
N ALA A 127 6.15 11.84 8.27
CA ALA A 127 6.13 11.94 6.81
C ALA A 127 6.01 13.39 6.36
N ARG A 128 5.06 14.13 6.95
CA ARG A 128 4.85 15.55 6.64
C ARG A 128 6.06 16.40 7.04
N ALA A 129 6.65 16.12 8.20
CA ALA A 129 7.86 16.81 8.65
C ALA A 129 9.02 16.57 7.68
N LEU A 130 9.23 15.32 7.24
CA LEU A 130 10.25 14.98 6.25
C LEU A 130 10.03 15.69 4.90
N ILE A 131 8.78 15.72 4.40
CA ILE A 131 8.46 16.41 3.13
C ILE A 131 8.73 17.91 3.25
N ARG A 132 8.37 18.54 4.38
CA ARG A 132 8.69 19.96 4.64
C ARG A 132 10.20 20.19 4.71
N GLU A 133 10.90 19.36 5.46
CA GLU A 133 12.35 19.47 5.66
C GLU A 133 13.11 19.25 4.34
N ALA A 134 12.62 18.35 3.48
CA ALA A 134 13.17 18.12 2.14
C ALA A 134 12.97 19.34 1.22
N GLY A 135 11.87 20.08 1.40
CA GLY A 135 11.52 21.26 0.60
C GLY A 135 10.96 20.93 -0.79
N VAL A 136 10.67 19.66 -1.06
CA VAL A 136 10.17 19.16 -2.35
C VAL A 136 9.10 18.08 -2.12
N PRO A 137 8.12 17.92 -3.03
CA PRO A 137 7.19 16.79 -2.98
C PRO A 137 7.94 15.47 -3.20
N LEU A 138 7.47 14.38 -2.58
CA LEU A 138 8.17 13.10 -2.59
C LEU A 138 7.37 12.02 -3.33
N ALA A 139 7.96 11.43 -4.37
CA ALA A 139 7.38 10.26 -5.03
C ALA A 139 7.72 9.04 -4.19
N ALA A 140 6.71 8.27 -3.78
CA ALA A 140 6.93 7.11 -2.91
C ALA A 140 5.92 5.98 -3.17
N PRO A 141 6.31 4.87 -3.80
CA PRO A 141 5.58 3.61 -3.68
C PRO A 141 5.89 2.96 -2.31
N SER A 142 5.24 1.83 -2.01
CA SER A 142 5.58 1.02 -0.82
C SER A 142 7.07 0.64 -0.77
N ALA A 143 7.66 0.53 0.41
CA ALA A 143 9.10 0.31 0.61
C ALA A 143 9.52 -1.18 0.66
N ASN A 144 8.85 -2.04 -0.10
CA ASN A 144 9.18 -3.47 -0.24
C ASN A 144 9.97 -3.77 -1.53
N THR A 145 10.67 -4.90 -1.59
CA THR A 145 11.13 -5.46 -2.87
C THR A 145 9.91 -5.85 -3.72
N SER A 146 9.95 -5.61 -5.03
CA SER A 146 8.80 -5.83 -5.92
C SER A 146 8.22 -7.24 -5.78
N GLY A 147 6.88 -7.35 -5.73
CA GLY A 147 6.14 -8.61 -5.54
C GLY A 147 5.87 -9.00 -4.08
N ARG A 148 6.76 -8.67 -3.13
CA ARG A 148 6.59 -8.99 -1.70
C ARG A 148 5.43 -8.21 -1.05
N PRO A 149 4.92 -8.67 0.12
CA PRO A 149 3.98 -7.88 0.93
C PRO A 149 4.51 -6.49 1.25
N SER A 150 3.61 -5.50 1.32
CA SER A 150 3.98 -4.13 1.68
C SER A 150 4.56 -4.06 3.09
N THR A 151 5.46 -3.10 3.32
CA THR A 151 6.16 -2.89 4.58
C THR A 151 5.34 -2.01 5.53
N THR A 152 5.00 -2.50 6.72
CA THR A 152 4.26 -1.74 7.76
C THR A 152 5.11 -1.30 8.96
N THR A 153 6.40 -1.65 8.99
CA THR A 153 7.36 -1.27 10.03
C THR A 153 8.71 -0.95 9.36
N SER A 154 9.57 -0.19 10.05
CA SER A 154 10.95 0.05 9.61
C SER A 154 11.75 -1.26 9.50
N GLY A 155 11.47 -2.23 10.36
CA GLY A 155 12.04 -3.59 10.31
C GLY A 155 11.74 -4.30 9.00
N HIS A 156 10.49 -4.24 8.53
CA HIS A 156 10.11 -4.78 7.21
C HIS A 156 10.89 -4.10 6.06
N VAL A 157 11.13 -2.78 6.15
CA VAL A 157 11.94 -2.07 5.14
C VAL A 157 13.40 -2.50 5.20
N MET A 158 13.96 -2.66 6.40
CA MET A 158 15.33 -3.12 6.59
C MET A 158 15.52 -4.52 6.01
N GLU A 159 14.58 -5.44 6.25
CA GLU A 159 14.60 -6.79 5.69
C GLU A 159 14.71 -6.77 4.14
N ASP A 160 13.93 -5.92 3.48
CA ASP A 160 13.82 -5.91 2.01
C ASP A 160 14.93 -5.10 1.32
N LEU A 161 15.35 -3.98 1.92
CA LEU A 161 16.12 -2.92 1.26
C LEU A 161 17.47 -2.62 1.93
N ASN A 162 17.87 -3.36 2.96
CA ASN A 162 19.19 -3.18 3.57
C ASN A 162 20.30 -3.33 2.52
N GLY A 163 21.18 -2.34 2.50
CA GLY A 163 22.30 -2.22 1.59
C GLY A 163 21.96 -1.72 0.18
N LYS A 164 20.66 -1.57 -0.14
CA LYS A 164 20.17 -0.99 -1.40
C LYS A 164 19.84 0.51 -1.29
N ILE A 165 19.54 0.99 -0.08
CA ILE A 165 19.17 2.39 0.18
C ILE A 165 20.01 2.98 1.32
N PRO A 166 20.25 4.29 1.35
CA PRO A 166 21.06 4.91 2.39
C PRO A 166 20.41 4.96 3.77
N ALA A 167 19.11 5.19 3.83
CA ALA A 167 18.45 5.41 5.10
C ALA A 167 17.00 4.96 5.12
N ILE A 168 16.52 4.66 6.33
CA ILE A 168 15.13 4.47 6.69
C ILE A 168 14.86 5.40 7.87
N VAL A 169 13.80 6.19 7.80
CA VAL A 169 13.31 6.98 8.93
C VAL A 169 12.41 6.08 9.79
N GLU A 170 12.74 5.94 11.07
CA GLU A 170 11.91 5.26 12.05
C GLU A 170 10.65 6.10 12.34
N GLY A 171 9.50 5.45 12.35
CA GLY A 171 8.22 6.08 12.65
C GLY A 171 7.20 5.17 13.32
N GLY A 172 7.64 4.01 13.83
CA GLY A 172 6.79 3.00 14.42
C GLY A 172 5.96 2.21 13.39
N PRO A 173 5.09 1.32 13.87
CA PRO A 173 4.15 0.59 13.02
C PRO A 173 3.10 1.50 12.38
N CYS A 174 2.72 1.21 11.13
CA CYS A 174 1.66 1.93 10.44
C CYS A 174 0.28 1.72 11.10
N ALA A 175 -0.49 2.80 11.25
CA ALA A 175 -1.78 2.78 11.93
C ALA A 175 -2.93 2.13 11.11
N VAL A 176 -2.90 2.22 9.78
CA VAL A 176 -3.91 1.66 8.87
C VAL A 176 -3.49 0.27 8.38
N GLY A 177 -2.23 0.10 7.98
CA GLY A 177 -1.64 -1.18 7.58
C GLY A 177 -1.95 -1.65 6.16
N VAL A 178 -2.92 -1.04 5.47
CA VAL A 178 -3.12 -1.17 4.02
C VAL A 178 -2.85 0.15 3.31
N GLU A 179 -2.55 0.12 2.02
CA GLU A 179 -2.27 1.32 1.24
C GLU A 179 -3.47 2.27 1.13
N SER A 180 -3.20 3.51 0.69
CA SER A 180 -4.23 4.50 0.43
C SER A 180 -5.26 4.03 -0.59
N THR A 181 -6.49 4.50 -0.39
CA THR A 181 -7.54 4.46 -1.41
C THR A 181 -7.13 5.35 -2.56
N VAL A 182 -7.30 4.87 -3.79
CA VAL A 182 -6.94 5.62 -5.00
C VAL A 182 -8.20 5.88 -5.82
N VAL A 183 -8.55 7.16 -5.96
CA VAL A 183 -9.66 7.62 -6.79
C VAL A 183 -9.12 8.45 -7.95
N SER A 184 -9.60 8.18 -9.16
CA SER A 184 -9.31 8.99 -10.34
C SER A 184 -10.44 9.95 -10.64
N LEU A 185 -10.06 11.21 -10.87
CA LEU A 185 -10.93 12.29 -11.32
C LEU A 185 -10.49 12.81 -12.70
N ALA A 186 -9.63 12.07 -13.40
CA ALA A 186 -9.10 12.48 -14.70
C ALA A 186 -10.04 12.15 -15.89
N GLY A 187 -11.11 11.39 -15.66
CA GLY A 187 -12.14 11.08 -16.66
C GLY A 187 -13.49 11.70 -16.32
N ASP A 188 -14.52 11.35 -17.10
CA ASP A 188 -15.87 11.94 -16.98
C ASP A 188 -16.56 11.67 -15.64
N LYS A 189 -16.20 10.56 -14.98
CA LYS A 189 -16.77 10.15 -13.70
C LYS A 189 -15.67 9.72 -12.72
N PRO A 190 -15.85 9.99 -11.41
CA PRO A 190 -14.96 9.47 -10.39
C PRO A 190 -14.85 7.95 -10.45
N ARG A 191 -13.63 7.42 -10.43
CA ARG A 191 -13.38 5.97 -10.47
C ARG A 191 -12.50 5.53 -9.31
N LEU A 192 -12.97 4.58 -8.51
CA LEU A 192 -12.17 3.85 -7.53
C LEU A 192 -11.25 2.87 -8.24
N LEU A 193 -9.95 3.15 -8.23
CA LEU A 193 -8.91 2.31 -8.83
C LEU A 193 -8.26 1.36 -7.82
N ARG A 194 -8.24 1.72 -6.54
CA ARG A 194 -7.70 0.87 -5.48
C ARG A 194 -8.43 1.08 -4.15
N PRO A 195 -9.02 0.03 -3.54
CA PRO A 195 -9.56 0.12 -2.19
C PRO A 195 -8.42 0.21 -1.17
N GLY A 196 -8.63 1.00 -0.12
CA GLY A 196 -7.65 1.29 0.91
C GLY A 196 -8.29 1.85 2.18
N GLY A 197 -7.59 2.74 2.87
CA GLY A 197 -8.03 3.27 4.17
C GLY A 197 -9.31 4.14 4.16
N ILE A 198 -9.77 4.61 2.99
CA ILE A 198 -11.07 5.27 2.80
C ILE A 198 -12.00 4.32 2.03
N SER A 199 -13.18 4.03 2.57
CA SER A 199 -14.12 3.09 1.95
C SER A 199 -14.84 3.68 0.73
N LEU A 200 -15.46 2.82 -0.08
CA LEU A 200 -16.26 3.26 -1.22
C LEU A 200 -17.43 4.13 -0.76
N GLU A 201 -18.11 3.73 0.30
CA GLU A 201 -19.26 4.43 0.88
C GLU A 201 -18.85 5.83 1.38
N GLN A 202 -17.64 5.94 1.94
CA GLN A 202 -17.09 7.24 2.33
C GLN A 202 -16.84 8.13 1.10
N LEU A 203 -16.29 7.59 0.01
CA LEU A 203 -16.12 8.35 -1.23
C LEU A 203 -17.47 8.78 -1.81
N GLU A 204 -18.45 7.89 -1.81
CA GLU A 204 -19.79 8.16 -2.34
C GLU A 204 -20.54 9.22 -1.54
N SER A 205 -20.32 9.28 -0.22
CA SER A 205 -20.91 10.34 0.61
C SER A 205 -20.44 11.76 0.24
N VAL A 206 -19.29 11.89 -0.42
CA VAL A 206 -18.73 13.17 -0.88
C VAL A 206 -18.98 13.41 -2.36
N LEU A 207 -18.87 12.38 -3.21
CA LEU A 207 -18.89 12.49 -4.66
C LEU A 207 -20.23 12.11 -5.31
N GLY A 208 -21.15 11.49 -4.56
CA GLY A 208 -22.27 10.78 -5.13
C GLY A 208 -21.81 9.45 -5.74
N THR A 209 -22.16 9.17 -6.99
CA THR A 209 -21.80 7.89 -7.62
C THR A 209 -20.31 7.79 -7.95
N VAL A 210 -19.66 6.71 -7.51
CA VAL A 210 -18.26 6.39 -7.85
C VAL A 210 -18.20 5.06 -8.61
N GLU A 211 -17.58 5.06 -9.79
CA GLU A 211 -17.41 3.81 -10.54
C GLU A 211 -16.31 2.96 -9.94
N VAL A 212 -16.55 1.66 -9.78
CA VAL A 212 -15.52 0.71 -9.32
C VAL A 212 -14.80 0.14 -10.53
N ASP A 213 -13.47 0.22 -10.55
CA ASP A 213 -12.67 -0.33 -11.64
C ASP A 213 -12.81 -1.86 -11.74
N ARG A 214 -12.90 -2.38 -12.98
CA ARG A 214 -13.08 -3.81 -13.24
C ARG A 214 -11.91 -4.65 -12.75
N ALA A 215 -10.70 -4.10 -12.75
CA ALA A 215 -9.48 -4.70 -12.22
C ALA A 215 -9.54 -5.11 -10.75
N LEU A 216 -10.48 -4.56 -9.99
CA LEU A 216 -10.68 -4.91 -8.59
C LEU A 216 -11.38 -6.26 -8.43
N ARG A 217 -12.10 -6.70 -9.47
CA ARG A 217 -12.89 -7.94 -9.49
C ARG A 217 -12.22 -9.04 -10.30
N GLU A 218 -11.38 -8.68 -11.27
CA GLU A 218 -10.81 -9.63 -12.22
C GLU A 218 -9.31 -9.39 -12.42
N LYS A 219 -8.56 -10.46 -12.73
CA LYS A 219 -7.15 -10.36 -13.11
C LYS A 219 -7.06 -9.69 -14.48
N ILE A 220 -6.45 -8.51 -14.55
CA ILE A 220 -6.12 -7.88 -15.83
C ILE A 220 -4.92 -8.61 -16.46
N GLY A 221 -4.88 -8.70 -17.79
CA GLY A 221 -3.70 -9.20 -18.50
C GLY A 221 -2.45 -8.33 -18.30
N ASP A 222 -1.27 -8.95 -18.36
CA ASP A 222 0.03 -8.32 -18.14
C ASP A 222 0.43 -7.28 -19.21
N ASP A 223 -0.37 -7.10 -20.27
CA ASP A 223 -0.10 -6.13 -21.36
C ASP A 223 -0.87 -4.80 -21.20
N VAL A 224 -1.74 -4.67 -20.19
CA VAL A 224 -2.57 -3.47 -20.00
C VAL A 224 -1.79 -2.39 -19.25
N GLN A 225 -1.79 -1.16 -19.77
CA GLN A 225 -1.25 0.02 -19.08
C GLN A 225 -2.15 0.38 -17.90
N VAL A 226 -1.59 0.45 -16.69
CA VAL A 226 -2.35 0.69 -15.45
C VAL A 226 -2.24 2.13 -14.98
N SER A 227 -3.36 2.72 -14.58
CA SER A 227 -3.46 4.11 -14.11
C SER A 227 -3.07 4.31 -12.65
N ALA A 228 -2.96 3.23 -11.86
CA ALA A 228 -2.63 3.27 -10.45
C ALA A 228 -1.71 2.10 -10.01
N PRO A 229 -0.91 2.29 -8.94
CA PRO A 229 -0.06 1.21 -8.41
C PRO A 229 -0.88 0.04 -7.85
N GLY A 230 -0.41 -1.19 -8.10
CA GLY A 230 -0.94 -2.43 -7.52
C GLY A 230 -1.97 -3.16 -8.38
N MET A 231 -2.04 -2.88 -9.68
CA MET A 231 -3.10 -3.37 -10.59
C MET A 231 -2.66 -4.50 -11.54
N LYS A 232 -1.36 -4.62 -11.84
CA LYS A 232 -0.85 -5.44 -12.96
C LYS A 232 -0.27 -6.78 -12.54
N TYR A 233 0.61 -6.79 -11.52
CA TYR A 233 1.42 -7.96 -11.17
C TYR A 233 0.86 -8.77 -10.00
N ARG A 234 1.39 -9.99 -9.79
CA ARG A 234 1.23 -10.68 -8.50
C ARG A 234 1.85 -9.79 -7.42
N HIS A 235 0.98 -9.14 -6.65
CA HIS A 235 1.33 -8.20 -5.61
C HIS A 235 1.01 -8.83 -4.26
N TYR A 236 1.84 -8.53 -3.26
CA TYR A 236 1.66 -8.94 -1.88
C TYR A 236 1.87 -10.42 -1.59
N ALA A 237 2.56 -11.13 -2.48
CA ALA A 237 2.73 -12.57 -2.35
C ALA A 237 3.93 -12.89 -1.44
N PRO A 238 3.72 -13.67 -0.37
CA PRO A 238 4.82 -14.36 0.31
C PRO A 238 5.43 -15.43 -0.61
N LYS A 239 6.53 -16.04 -0.18
CA LYS A 239 7.20 -17.14 -0.91
C LYS A 239 6.26 -18.32 -1.12
N ALA A 240 5.53 -18.71 -0.08
CA ALA A 240 4.55 -19.78 -0.14
C ALA A 240 3.29 -19.35 -0.94
N PRO A 241 2.71 -20.24 -1.76
CA PRO A 241 1.44 -19.98 -2.44
C PRO A 241 0.31 -19.77 -1.44
N VAL A 242 -0.55 -18.79 -1.69
CA VAL A 242 -1.70 -18.47 -0.84
C VAL A 242 -2.99 -18.96 -1.50
N THR A 243 -3.87 -19.58 -0.73
CA THR A 243 -5.26 -19.90 -1.09
C THR A 243 -6.19 -19.11 -0.18
N VAL A 244 -7.12 -18.36 -0.75
CA VAL A 244 -8.09 -17.55 0.02
C VAL A 244 -9.44 -18.25 0.03
N VAL A 245 -10.06 -18.36 1.21
CA VAL A 245 -11.39 -18.97 1.37
C VAL A 245 -12.38 -17.89 1.84
N CYS A 246 -13.39 -17.62 1.02
CA CYS A 246 -14.42 -16.61 1.23
C CYS A 246 -15.75 -17.26 1.61
N GLY A 247 -16.48 -16.66 2.55
CA GLY A 247 -17.76 -17.13 3.07
C GLY A 247 -17.86 -16.89 4.57
N GLU A 248 -18.89 -17.45 5.21
CA GLU A 248 -19.08 -17.33 6.67
C GLU A 248 -17.85 -17.81 7.46
N PRO A 249 -17.42 -17.10 8.52
CA PRO A 249 -16.22 -17.44 9.30
C PRO A 249 -16.11 -18.91 9.70
N GLU A 250 -17.17 -19.50 10.26
CA GLU A 250 -17.14 -20.89 10.72
C GLU A 250 -17.05 -21.87 9.54
N ARG A 251 -17.70 -21.57 8.41
CA ARG A 251 -17.68 -22.42 7.22
C ARG A 251 -16.33 -22.38 6.54
N THR A 252 -15.73 -21.20 6.42
CA THR A 252 -14.38 -21.04 5.86
C THR A 252 -13.36 -21.76 6.74
N ALA A 253 -13.48 -21.66 8.07
CA ALA A 253 -12.59 -22.37 8.99
C ALA A 253 -12.73 -23.90 8.89
N ALA A 254 -13.96 -24.40 8.84
CA ALA A 254 -14.22 -25.83 8.66
C ALA A 254 -13.70 -26.35 7.31
N TYR A 255 -13.84 -25.54 6.25
CA TYR A 255 -13.31 -25.87 4.93
C TYR A 255 -11.78 -25.96 4.95
N ILE A 256 -11.10 -24.94 5.49
CA ILE A 256 -9.63 -24.91 5.60
C ILE A 256 -9.15 -26.12 6.42
N THR A 257 -9.81 -26.41 7.54
CA THR A 257 -9.44 -27.54 8.41
C THR A 257 -9.43 -28.88 7.67
N ARG A 258 -10.37 -29.08 6.74
CA ARG A 258 -10.53 -30.31 5.94
C ARG A 258 -9.60 -30.41 4.74
N HIS A 259 -9.19 -29.29 4.15
CA HIS A 259 -8.51 -29.27 2.86
C HIS A 259 -7.04 -28.82 2.93
N ALA A 260 -6.67 -28.01 3.92
CA ALA A 260 -5.29 -27.58 4.10
C ALA A 260 -4.44 -28.69 4.70
N ALA A 261 -3.22 -28.85 4.21
CA ALA A 261 -2.27 -29.81 4.77
C ALA A 261 -1.96 -29.50 6.25
N LEU A 262 -1.37 -30.46 6.97
CA LEU A 262 -1.02 -30.29 8.39
C LEU A 262 0.15 -29.32 8.59
N ASP A 263 1.04 -29.21 7.61
CA ASP A 263 2.18 -28.30 7.55
C ASP A 263 1.84 -26.95 6.86
N ALA A 264 0.57 -26.73 6.51
CA ALA A 264 0.12 -25.47 5.93
C ALA A 264 0.11 -24.34 6.98
N GLY A 265 0.50 -23.14 6.53
CA GLY A 265 0.32 -21.91 7.29
C GLY A 265 -1.11 -21.40 7.21
N ILE A 266 -1.70 -20.95 8.31
CA ILE A 266 -3.09 -20.49 8.36
C ILE A 266 -3.17 -19.01 8.77
N ILE A 267 -3.84 -18.18 7.98
CA ILE A 267 -4.28 -16.83 8.36
C ILE A 267 -5.75 -16.92 8.72
N CYS A 268 -6.10 -16.64 9.97
CA CYS A 268 -7.46 -16.86 10.48
C CYS A 268 -8.00 -15.71 11.33
N PHE A 269 -9.31 -15.69 11.49
CA PHE A 269 -9.99 -14.85 12.45
C PHE A 269 -9.83 -15.38 13.88
N SER A 270 -9.93 -14.49 14.86
CA SER A 270 -9.70 -14.78 16.28
C SER A 270 -10.61 -15.91 16.80
N GLU A 271 -11.90 -15.82 16.50
CA GLU A 271 -12.92 -16.79 16.91
C GLU A 271 -12.76 -18.16 16.25
N CYS A 272 -12.12 -18.23 15.09
CA CYS A 272 -11.87 -19.49 14.37
C CYS A 272 -10.53 -20.14 14.75
N ALA A 273 -9.67 -19.41 15.45
CA ALA A 273 -8.28 -19.81 15.65
C ALA A 273 -8.15 -21.19 16.31
N PHE A 274 -9.06 -21.55 17.22
CA PHE A 274 -9.04 -22.82 17.96
C PHE A 274 -9.08 -24.07 17.05
N GLN A 275 -9.54 -23.95 15.80
CA GLN A 275 -9.56 -25.05 14.83
C GLN A 275 -8.16 -25.35 14.23
N PHE A 276 -7.20 -24.45 14.44
CA PHE A 276 -5.87 -24.51 13.82
C PHE A 276 -4.72 -24.67 14.83
N THR A 277 -4.99 -25.19 16.03
CA THR A 277 -3.98 -25.30 17.11
C THR A 277 -2.78 -26.19 16.79
N LEU A 278 -2.93 -27.11 15.84
CA LEU A 278 -1.87 -28.01 15.39
C LEU A 278 -1.10 -27.50 14.16
N ARG A 279 -1.43 -26.29 13.68
CA ARG A 279 -0.82 -25.69 12.48
C ARG A 279 -0.15 -24.36 12.84
N GLU A 280 0.83 -23.97 12.04
CA GLU A 280 1.36 -22.61 12.09
C GLU A 280 0.26 -21.62 11.71
N ARG A 281 -0.15 -20.75 12.64
CA ARG A 281 -1.26 -19.82 12.44
C ARG A 281 -0.90 -18.38 12.76
N ARG A 282 -1.55 -17.45 12.07
CA ARG A 282 -1.49 -16.00 12.32
C ARG A 282 -2.91 -15.46 12.45
N ILE A 283 -3.19 -14.83 13.59
CA ILE A 283 -4.51 -14.27 13.90
C ILE A 283 -4.53 -12.80 13.51
N ILE A 284 -5.34 -12.46 12.52
CA ILE A 284 -5.41 -11.09 11.98
C ILE A 284 -6.46 -10.21 12.66
N GLY A 285 -7.34 -10.76 13.49
CA GLY A 285 -8.41 -10.01 14.17
C GLY A 285 -9.71 -10.84 14.22
N ALA A 286 -10.73 -10.34 14.91
CA ALA A 286 -12.08 -10.92 14.80
C ALA A 286 -12.63 -10.67 13.39
N SER A 287 -13.58 -11.47 12.90
CA SER A 287 -14.17 -11.30 11.56
C SER A 287 -14.81 -9.92 11.34
N ASP A 288 -15.33 -9.30 12.40
CA ASP A 288 -15.93 -7.95 12.39
C ASP A 288 -14.93 -6.82 12.67
N ASP A 289 -13.72 -7.12 13.17
CA ASP A 289 -12.66 -6.14 13.42
C ASP A 289 -11.73 -5.95 12.20
N VAL A 290 -12.31 -5.42 11.12
CA VAL A 290 -11.59 -5.17 9.85
C VAL A 290 -10.41 -4.19 10.00
N GLN A 291 -10.40 -3.33 11.03
CA GLN A 291 -9.30 -2.42 11.30
C GLN A 291 -8.06 -3.16 11.80
N THR A 292 -8.24 -4.12 12.73
CA THR A 292 -7.13 -4.97 13.17
C THR A 292 -6.66 -5.88 12.06
N GLN A 293 -7.59 -6.41 11.24
CA GLN A 293 -7.23 -7.20 10.06
C GLN A 293 -6.35 -6.42 9.09
N ALA A 294 -6.71 -5.17 8.76
CA ALA A 294 -5.92 -4.31 7.89
C ALA A 294 -4.51 -4.02 8.45
N ARG A 295 -4.39 -3.81 9.76
CA ARG A 295 -3.09 -3.61 10.42
C ARG A 295 -2.18 -4.83 10.37
N ARG A 296 -2.77 -6.04 10.41
CA ARG A 296 -2.02 -7.30 10.56
C ARG A 296 -1.84 -8.08 9.27
N VAL A 297 -2.61 -7.81 8.21
CA VAL A 297 -2.61 -8.66 7.00
C VAL A 297 -1.23 -8.82 6.37
N PHE A 298 -0.45 -7.74 6.23
CA PHE A 298 0.88 -7.85 5.65
C PHE A 298 1.89 -8.48 6.60
N ASP A 299 1.82 -8.19 7.89
CA ASP A 299 2.66 -8.83 8.91
C ASP A 299 2.43 -10.35 8.94
N ALA A 300 1.17 -10.78 8.92
CA ALA A 300 0.79 -12.18 8.84
C ALA A 300 1.38 -12.85 7.59
N LEU A 301 1.23 -12.23 6.41
CA LEU A 301 1.81 -12.76 5.16
C LEU A 301 3.34 -12.84 5.23
N ARG A 302 4.02 -11.80 5.72
CA ARG A 302 5.49 -11.74 5.80
C ARG A 302 6.05 -12.77 6.79
N SER A 303 5.39 -12.95 7.94
CA SER A 303 5.86 -13.85 8.99
C SER A 303 5.96 -15.33 8.58
N PHE A 304 5.31 -15.73 7.49
CA PHE A 304 5.46 -17.07 6.91
C PHE A 304 6.69 -17.22 6.00
N ASP A 305 7.31 -16.12 5.54
CA ASP A 305 8.58 -16.20 4.80
C ASP A 305 9.76 -16.64 5.67
N GLU A 306 9.56 -16.64 7.00
CA GLU A 306 10.50 -17.05 8.05
C GLU A 306 10.20 -18.46 8.58
N THR A 307 9.19 -19.15 8.04
CA THR A 307 8.83 -20.52 8.44
C THR A 307 9.01 -21.50 7.27
N ASP A 308 8.89 -22.80 7.57
CA ASP A 308 9.03 -23.88 6.58
C ASP A 308 7.71 -24.23 5.88
N VAL A 309 6.67 -23.39 5.99
CA VAL A 309 5.35 -23.70 5.42
C VAL A 309 5.43 -23.71 3.89
N THR A 310 4.83 -24.74 3.27
CA THR A 310 4.85 -24.93 1.81
C THR A 310 3.61 -24.35 1.11
N GLU A 311 2.57 -24.03 1.87
CA GLU A 311 1.36 -23.34 1.41
C GLU A 311 0.73 -22.52 2.55
N ILE A 312 -0.04 -21.50 2.18
CA ILE A 312 -0.78 -20.66 3.12
C ILE A 312 -2.28 -20.69 2.75
N TRP A 313 -3.14 -20.85 3.75
CA TRP A 313 -4.58 -20.73 3.62
C TRP A 313 -5.08 -19.56 4.46
N ALA A 314 -5.90 -18.69 3.86
CA ALA A 314 -6.38 -17.48 4.52
C ALA A 314 -7.90 -17.38 4.52
N GLN A 315 -8.50 -17.13 5.69
CA GLN A 315 -9.87 -16.63 5.77
C GLN A 315 -9.93 -15.21 5.20
N CYS A 316 -11.00 -14.91 4.46
CA CYS A 316 -11.21 -13.61 3.82
C CYS A 316 -12.36 -12.85 4.50
N PRO A 317 -12.21 -11.56 4.82
CA PRO A 317 -13.33 -10.74 5.23
C PRO A 317 -14.29 -10.51 4.06
N ASP A 318 -15.46 -9.95 4.39
CA ASP A 318 -16.43 -9.50 3.42
C ASP A 318 -15.92 -8.29 2.63
N ASP A 319 -16.58 -8.03 1.49
CA ASP A 319 -16.20 -6.97 0.56
C ASP A 319 -16.86 -5.61 0.94
N THR A 320 -17.08 -5.34 2.23
CA THR A 320 -17.68 -4.08 2.73
C THR A 320 -16.65 -3.20 3.43
N GLY A 321 -16.82 -1.87 3.37
CA GLY A 321 -15.97 -0.93 4.10
C GLY A 321 -14.46 -1.13 3.87
N LEU A 322 -13.71 -1.28 4.97
CA LEU A 322 -12.28 -1.60 4.94
C LEU A 322 -12.00 -3.08 4.63
N GLY A 323 -12.99 -3.96 4.84
CA GLY A 323 -12.93 -5.38 4.48
C GLY A 323 -12.62 -5.58 3.01
N LEU A 324 -13.20 -4.76 2.12
CA LEU A 324 -12.87 -4.72 0.69
C LEU A 324 -11.36 -4.52 0.43
N ALA A 325 -10.69 -3.66 1.20
CA ALA A 325 -9.27 -3.42 1.04
C ALA A 325 -8.45 -4.65 1.46
N VAL A 326 -8.76 -5.24 2.62
CA VAL A 326 -8.09 -6.45 3.13
C VAL A 326 -8.30 -7.64 2.20
N ALA A 327 -9.55 -7.89 1.81
CA ALA A 327 -9.92 -8.92 0.85
C ALA A 327 -9.18 -8.73 -0.47
N ASN A 328 -9.09 -7.50 -1.00
CA ASN A 328 -8.32 -7.22 -2.21
C ASN A 328 -6.83 -7.59 -2.06
N ARG A 329 -6.20 -7.33 -0.90
CA ARG A 329 -4.79 -7.70 -0.65
C ARG A 329 -4.60 -9.21 -0.59
N LEU A 330 -5.46 -9.92 0.14
CA LEU A 330 -5.42 -11.38 0.23
C LEU A 330 -5.64 -12.04 -1.13
N LYS A 331 -6.68 -11.62 -1.87
CA LYS A 331 -6.99 -12.14 -3.22
C LYS A 331 -5.83 -11.92 -4.19
N LYS A 332 -5.14 -10.77 -4.13
CA LYS A 332 -3.93 -10.48 -4.93
C LYS A 332 -2.72 -11.31 -4.51
N ALA A 333 -2.48 -11.48 -3.21
CA ALA A 333 -1.40 -12.34 -2.70
C ALA A 333 -1.54 -13.80 -3.19
N ALA A 334 -2.79 -14.27 -3.26
CA ALA A 334 -3.17 -15.58 -3.78
C ALA A 334 -3.16 -15.70 -5.31
N GLY A 335 -2.86 -14.62 -6.04
CA GLY A 335 -2.99 -14.62 -7.51
C GLY A 335 -4.40 -15.00 -7.97
N PHE A 336 -5.42 -14.62 -7.19
CA PHE A 336 -6.83 -14.97 -7.37
C PHE A 336 -7.17 -16.47 -7.22
N LYS A 337 -6.33 -17.27 -6.55
CA LYS A 337 -6.72 -18.61 -6.07
C LYS A 337 -7.71 -18.49 -4.90
N VAL A 338 -9.00 -18.33 -5.23
CA VAL A 338 -10.10 -18.10 -4.30
C VAL A 338 -11.08 -19.26 -4.30
N VAL A 339 -11.47 -19.73 -3.12
CA VAL A 339 -12.54 -20.71 -2.90
C VAL A 339 -13.71 -20.02 -2.21
N ASN A 340 -14.91 -20.11 -2.79
CA ASN A 340 -16.13 -19.63 -2.15
C ASN A 340 -16.86 -20.79 -1.49
N VAL A 341 -17.14 -20.68 -0.20
CA VAL A 341 -17.94 -21.66 0.55
C VAL A 341 -19.33 -21.09 0.81
N VAL A 342 -20.34 -21.85 0.39
CA VAL A 342 -21.77 -21.50 0.51
C VAL A 342 -22.38 -22.18 1.73
#